data_AF-I1C5D8-F1
#
_entry.id   AF-I1C5D8-F1
#
_cell.length_a   1.000
_cell.length_b   1.000
_cell.length_c   1.000
_cell.angle_alpha   90.00
_cell.angle_beta   90.00
_cell.angle_gamma   90.00
#
_symmetry.space_group_name_H-M   'P 1'
#
loop_
_entity.id
_entity.type
_entity.pdbx_description
1 polymer ?
#
loop_
_entity_poly.entity_id
_entity_poly.type
_entity_poly.pdbx_seq_one_letter_code
_entity_poly.pdbx_strand_id
1 'polypeptide(L)'
;MDEQSKEISKLYSSLQAVIDKPLPNNNNEVKFIPLPPSSLPLSPSSSSPMSQLKPATTTSLSTPRDSNLDCPCQKIINKQNLRECVLCHSPIPVIEELLSEQKNHENEIALLGEQLKEEQNKIGEQMESIKKLNKRLEQVTLELDDKTAKFQALQSDMELLNDKYVDEIERVAEIQHSKDMVESELEDLSRRLFEEANGMVANEKREKHKLETAHKHLENQLEETRERLIAEQMQLKELRKRMEEMAENNDNNFTNDTIPKTPDHIKDVTDLLTEKMTTRSEIEIDSLVLEEFKDFVESGTSVPLKKIHSIPFIKNCQDEDVEACLRFGPNSRLSARKINEAIVLNTCFIEEAPQGFAEEQARRLTSENPLKISAAKSMMWERFKISGKVYTVIELFKIFIMRLCA
;
A
#
# COMPACT_ATOMS: atom_id res chain seq x y z
N MET A 1 -24.23 -4.73 26.42
CA MET A 1 -23.61 -4.77 25.07
C MET A 1 -24.39 -4.00 24.02
N ASP A 2 -25.66 -3.61 24.25
CA ASP A 2 -26.52 -3.03 23.22
C ASP A 2 -26.40 -1.49 23.05
N GLU A 3 -25.76 -0.81 24.01
CA GLU A 3 -25.66 0.65 24.05
C GLU A 3 -24.44 1.16 23.28
N GLN A 4 -23.29 0.50 23.41
CA GLN A 4 -22.08 0.79 22.62
C GLN A 4 -22.29 0.57 21.12
N SER A 5 -23.07 -0.44 20.73
CA SER A 5 -23.39 -0.70 19.32
C SER A 5 -24.23 0.42 18.69
N LYS A 6 -25.11 1.05 19.49
CA LYS A 6 -25.93 2.20 19.07
C LYS A 6 -25.10 3.48 18.96
N GLU A 7 -24.13 3.70 19.84
CA GLU A 7 -23.20 4.83 19.73
C GLU A 7 -22.29 4.72 18.52
N ILE A 8 -21.76 3.53 18.24
CA ILE A 8 -20.93 3.27 17.05
C ILE A 8 -21.73 3.50 15.76
N SER A 9 -22.98 3.03 15.73
CA SER A 9 -23.87 3.22 14.56
C SER A 9 -24.20 4.70 14.31
N LYS A 10 -24.37 5.50 15.38
CA LYS A 10 -24.56 6.95 15.28
C LYS A 10 -23.31 7.65 14.77
N LEU A 11 -22.13 7.23 15.21
CA LEU A 11 -20.86 7.78 14.75
C LEU A 11 -20.67 7.53 13.24
N TYR A 12 -20.96 6.31 12.79
CA TYR A 12 -20.89 5.93 11.37
C TYR A 12 -21.88 6.71 10.50
N SER A 13 -23.13 6.88 10.96
CA SER A 13 -24.11 7.70 10.23
C SER A 13 -23.69 9.18 10.13
N SER A 14 -23.06 9.70 11.18
CA SER A 14 -22.56 11.09 11.20
C SER A 14 -21.38 11.27 10.25
N LEU A 15 -20.46 10.30 10.18
CA LEU A 15 -19.33 10.34 9.25
C LEU A 15 -19.79 10.26 7.79
N GLN A 16 -20.74 9.36 7.50
CA GLN A 16 -21.28 9.18 6.15
C GLN A 16 -21.98 10.45 5.64
N ALA A 17 -22.72 11.16 6.52
CA ALA A 17 -23.37 12.43 6.19
C ALA A 17 -22.40 13.59 5.88
N VAL A 18 -21.14 13.49 6.34
CA VAL A 18 -20.09 14.47 6.03
C VAL A 18 -19.42 14.15 4.69
N ILE A 19 -19.31 12.86 4.34
CA ILE A 19 -18.72 12.38 3.08
C ILE A 19 -19.65 12.62 1.90
N ASP A 20 -20.97 12.49 2.09
CA ASP A 20 -21.96 12.63 1.01
C ASP A 20 -22.35 14.10 0.71
N LYS A 21 -21.66 15.09 1.29
CA LYS A 21 -21.86 16.51 0.96
C LYS A 21 -21.06 16.87 -0.30
N PRO A 22 -21.71 17.18 -1.44
CA PRO A 22 -20.99 17.61 -2.63
C PRO A 22 -20.36 18.99 -2.40
N LEU A 23 -19.08 19.10 -2.73
CA LEU A 23 -18.30 20.35 -2.70
C LEU A 23 -18.94 21.40 -3.63
N PRO A 24 -19.12 22.65 -3.16
CA PRO A 24 -19.50 23.74 -4.05
C PRO A 24 -18.30 24.12 -4.92
N ASN A 25 -18.51 24.02 -6.23
CA ASN A 25 -17.67 24.57 -7.27
C ASN A 25 -17.60 26.10 -7.12
N ASN A 26 -16.42 26.67 -6.85
CA ASN A 26 -16.20 28.10 -7.02
C ASN A 26 -14.72 28.42 -7.27
N ASN A 27 -14.43 28.68 -8.54
CA ASN A 27 -13.39 29.61 -8.96
C ASN A 27 -13.71 30.99 -8.34
N ASN A 28 -12.82 31.51 -7.49
CA ASN A 28 -12.44 32.93 -7.46
C ASN A 28 -11.44 33.22 -6.32
N GLU A 29 -10.39 33.94 -6.69
CA GLU A 29 -9.58 34.86 -5.90
C GLU A 29 -8.91 34.37 -4.60
N VAL A 30 -7.61 34.12 -4.75
CA VAL A 30 -6.60 34.15 -3.69
C VAL A 30 -6.73 35.45 -2.90
N LYS A 31 -7.29 35.38 -1.69
CA LYS A 31 -7.28 36.46 -0.71
C LYS A 31 -6.59 35.98 0.55
N PHE A 32 -5.39 36.51 0.73
CA PHE A 32 -4.56 36.45 1.92
C PHE A 32 -5.39 36.50 3.21
N ILE A 33 -5.24 35.49 4.06
CA ILE A 33 -5.68 35.53 5.46
C ILE A 33 -4.45 35.94 6.29
N PRO A 34 -4.47 37.10 6.98
CA PRO A 34 -3.41 37.47 7.90
C PRO A 34 -3.56 36.66 9.20
N LEU A 35 -2.45 36.08 9.66
CA LEU A 35 -2.29 35.58 11.03
C LEU A 35 -2.54 36.70 12.07
N PRO A 36 -3.23 36.43 13.18
CA PRO A 36 -3.29 37.38 14.29
C PRO A 36 -1.94 37.40 15.04
N PRO A 37 -1.47 38.60 15.47
CA PRO A 37 -0.20 38.73 16.15
C PRO A 37 -0.26 38.19 17.58
N SER A 38 0.84 37.56 17.94
CA SER A 38 1.25 37.17 19.27
C SER A 38 1.30 38.38 20.19
N SER A 39 0.57 38.34 21.31
CA SER A 39 0.86 39.20 22.46
C SER A 39 0.65 38.42 23.74
N LEU A 40 1.79 37.98 24.28
CA LEU A 40 2.00 37.62 25.68
C LEU A 40 1.54 38.77 26.60
N PRO A 41 1.15 38.47 27.84
CA PRO A 41 1.50 39.31 28.96
C PRO A 41 2.39 38.56 29.94
N LEU A 42 3.62 39.07 30.08
CA LEU A 42 4.51 38.83 31.21
C LEU A 42 3.92 39.47 32.48
N SER A 43 4.25 38.84 33.60
CA SER A 43 3.69 38.96 34.94
C SER A 43 4.08 40.26 35.71
N PRO A 44 3.94 40.33 37.05
CA PRO A 44 3.14 41.33 37.75
C PRO A 44 3.98 42.46 38.36
N SER A 45 3.35 43.61 38.62
CA SER A 45 3.99 44.71 39.35
C SER A 45 3.26 44.97 40.65
N SER A 46 3.93 44.62 41.75
CA SER A 46 3.68 45.11 43.10
C SER A 46 3.82 46.63 43.14
N SER A 47 2.81 47.34 43.63
CA SER A 47 3.00 48.64 44.27
C SER A 47 1.81 48.97 45.17
N SER A 48 2.08 48.90 46.48
CA SER A 48 1.26 49.54 47.51
C SER A 48 1.40 51.06 47.41
N PRO A 49 0.35 51.84 47.70
CA PRO A 49 0.52 53.19 48.20
C PRO A 49 0.21 53.23 49.70
N MET A 50 1.22 53.58 50.46
CA MET A 50 1.11 54.13 51.81
C MET A 50 0.48 55.53 51.75
N SER A 51 -0.16 55.92 52.86
CA SER A 51 -0.54 57.29 53.29
C SER A 51 -2.02 57.62 53.14
N GLN A 52 -2.74 57.63 54.27
CA GLN A 52 -3.18 58.89 54.89
C GLN A 52 -3.60 58.65 56.35
N LEU A 53 -2.69 58.98 57.26
CA LEU A 53 -3.06 59.39 58.61
C LEU A 53 -3.77 60.75 58.54
N LYS A 54 -4.95 60.81 59.14
CA LYS A 54 -5.49 61.98 59.85
C LYS A 54 -5.94 61.44 61.20
N PRO A 55 -5.52 62.05 62.32
CA PRO A 55 -6.32 63.17 62.81
C PRO A 55 -5.49 64.29 63.46
N ALA A 56 -5.83 65.53 63.11
CA ALA A 56 -5.58 66.69 63.95
C ALA A 56 -6.77 67.64 63.78
N THR A 57 -7.71 67.58 64.70
CA THR A 57 -8.60 68.72 64.99
C THR A 57 -8.91 68.71 66.47
N THR A 58 -8.01 69.38 67.18
CA THR A 58 -8.27 70.11 68.42
C THR A 58 -9.70 70.64 68.46
N THR A 59 -10.53 70.07 69.34
CA THR A 59 -11.73 70.73 69.84
C THR A 59 -11.64 70.71 71.35
N SER A 60 -11.06 71.79 71.88
CA SER A 60 -11.15 72.18 73.28
C SER A 60 -12.62 72.38 73.64
N LEU A 61 -13.20 71.44 74.39
CA LEU A 61 -14.43 71.67 75.11
C LEU A 61 -14.12 71.60 76.61
N SER A 62 -13.89 72.78 77.16
CA SER A 62 -13.86 73.09 78.57
C SER A 62 -15.18 72.66 79.22
N THR A 63 -15.10 71.71 80.15
CA THR A 63 -16.12 71.56 81.20
C THR A 63 -15.54 72.04 82.54
N PRO A 64 -16.29 72.84 83.30
CA PRO A 64 -15.80 73.53 84.49
C PRO A 64 -15.74 72.56 85.67
N ARG A 65 -14.59 72.48 86.34
CA ARG A 65 -14.49 71.94 87.70
C ARG A 65 -14.13 73.05 88.66
N ASP A 66 -15.17 73.75 89.10
CA ASP A 66 -15.20 74.36 90.42
C ASP A 66 -15.34 73.25 91.45
N SER A 67 -14.29 73.01 92.26
CA SER A 67 -14.35 72.74 93.71
C SER A 67 -12.96 72.46 94.28
N ASN A 68 -12.16 73.52 94.36
CA ASN A 68 -11.56 74.01 95.61
C ASN A 68 -11.39 72.99 96.75
N LEU A 69 -10.39 72.11 96.65
CA LEU A 69 -9.77 71.37 97.77
C LEU A 69 -8.27 71.15 97.48
N ASP A 70 -7.54 72.21 97.13
CA ASP A 70 -6.08 72.16 97.08
C ASP A 70 -5.53 72.23 98.51
N CYS A 71 -4.91 71.15 99.01
CA CYS A 71 -4.09 71.27 100.20
C CYS A 71 -2.88 72.17 99.90
N PRO A 72 -2.59 73.20 100.72
CA PRO A 72 -1.37 74.02 100.58
C PRO A 72 -0.06 73.23 100.71
N CYS A 73 -0.14 71.94 101.05
CA CYS A 73 0.95 71.02 101.31
C CYS A 73 1.36 70.14 100.12
N GLN A 74 0.75 70.29 98.93
CA GLN A 74 0.94 69.50 97.68
C GLN A 74 2.39 69.31 97.18
N LYS A 75 3.41 69.88 97.84
CA LYS A 75 4.84 69.76 97.48
C LYS A 75 5.66 68.89 98.45
N ILE A 76 5.06 68.37 99.53
CA ILE A 76 5.76 67.57 100.55
C ILE A 76 5.41 66.09 100.34
N ILE A 77 6.24 65.44 99.54
CA ILE A 77 6.06 64.05 99.11
C ILE A 77 6.72 63.10 100.10
N ASN A 78 6.02 62.02 100.48
CA ASN A 78 6.59 60.98 101.34
C ASN A 78 7.55 60.13 100.52
N LYS A 79 8.77 59.88 101.02
CA LYS A 79 9.74 58.96 100.38
C LYS A 79 9.24 57.51 100.30
N GLN A 80 8.23 57.16 101.11
CA GLN A 80 7.67 55.80 101.18
C GLN A 80 6.37 55.64 100.39
N ASN A 81 5.63 56.73 100.12
CA ASN A 81 4.38 56.69 99.37
C ASN A 81 4.20 58.00 98.60
N LEU A 82 4.50 57.96 97.30
CA LEU A 82 4.52 59.13 96.42
C LEU A 82 3.12 59.65 96.06
N ARG A 83 2.05 58.89 96.37
CA ARG A 83 0.67 59.18 95.94
C ARG A 83 -0.10 60.14 96.84
N GLU A 84 0.35 60.30 98.08
CA GLU A 84 -0.34 61.09 99.10
C GLU A 84 0.59 62.13 99.71
N CYS A 85 0.01 63.24 100.15
CA CYS A 85 0.76 64.23 100.90
C CYS A 85 1.07 63.74 102.33
N VAL A 86 2.31 63.94 102.80
CA VAL A 86 2.79 63.57 104.15
C VAL A 86 1.96 64.16 105.29
N LEU A 87 1.38 65.35 105.10
CA LEU A 87 0.78 66.13 106.18
C LEU A 87 -0.73 66.00 106.30
N CYS A 88 -1.43 65.74 105.20
CA CYS A 88 -2.89 65.67 105.18
C CYS A 88 -3.42 64.34 104.63
N HIS A 89 -2.52 63.45 104.20
CA HIS A 89 -2.84 62.15 103.59
C HIS A 89 -3.78 62.25 102.38
N SER A 90 -3.95 63.44 101.79
CA SER A 90 -4.78 63.62 100.61
C SER A 90 -3.98 63.25 99.36
N PRO A 91 -4.62 62.62 98.36
CA PRO A 91 -3.96 62.27 97.10
C PRO A 91 -3.47 63.52 96.38
N ILE A 92 -2.29 63.45 95.75
CA ILE A 92 -1.72 64.56 94.98
C ILE A 92 -2.28 64.48 93.54
N PRO A 93 -3.13 65.44 93.10
CA PRO A 93 -3.86 65.33 91.84
C PRO A 93 -2.96 65.14 90.61
N VAL A 94 -1.81 65.81 90.57
CA VAL A 94 -0.83 65.72 89.46
C VAL A 94 -0.19 64.33 89.38
N ILE A 95 0.05 63.67 90.52
CA ILE A 95 0.63 62.32 90.54
C ILE A 95 -0.43 61.28 90.18
N GLU A 96 -1.68 61.47 90.60
CA GLU A 96 -2.82 60.66 90.18
C GLU A 96 -3.06 60.75 88.66
N GLU A 97 -2.96 61.97 88.09
CA GLU A 97 -3.07 62.22 86.65
C GLU A 97 -1.95 61.51 85.87
N LEU A 98 -0.68 61.66 86.27
CA LEU A 98 0.46 60.97 85.65
C LEU A 98 0.37 59.44 85.74
N LEU A 99 -0.14 58.90 86.85
CA LEU A 99 -0.37 57.45 86.99
C LEU A 99 -1.52 56.97 86.09
N SER A 100 -2.54 57.81 85.88
CA SER A 100 -3.62 57.52 84.94
C SER A 100 -3.14 57.57 83.49
N GLU A 101 -2.26 58.52 83.14
CA GLU A 101 -1.59 58.60 81.84
C GLU A 101 -0.66 57.40 81.61
N GLN A 102 0.14 57.03 82.61
CA GLN A 102 0.98 55.83 82.56
C GLN A 102 0.12 54.59 82.27
N LYS A 103 -1.00 54.42 82.99
CA LYS A 103 -1.93 53.31 82.76
C LYS A 103 -2.57 53.35 81.38
N ASN A 104 -2.92 54.53 80.87
CA ASN A 104 -3.47 54.69 79.53
C ASN A 104 -2.44 54.30 78.46
N HIS A 105 -1.19 54.72 78.61
CA HIS A 105 -0.09 54.32 77.72
C HIS A 105 0.22 52.83 77.82
N GLU A 106 0.19 52.24 79.02
CA GLU A 106 0.34 50.78 79.18
C GLU A 106 -0.78 50.02 78.45
N ASN A 107 -2.03 50.50 78.53
CA ASN A 107 -3.16 49.93 77.79
C ASN A 107 -3.01 50.11 76.28
N GLU A 108 -2.53 51.28 75.83
CA GLU A 108 -2.30 51.58 74.41
C GLU A 108 -1.18 50.71 73.83
N ILE A 109 -0.07 50.54 74.56
CA ILE A 109 1.02 49.63 74.19
C ILE A 109 0.52 48.18 74.13
N ALA A 110 -0.31 47.75 75.08
CA ALA A 110 -0.89 46.42 75.07
C ALA A 110 -1.79 46.19 73.85
N LEU A 111 -2.64 47.15 73.51
CA LEU A 111 -3.55 47.07 72.37
C LEU A 111 -2.81 47.12 71.03
N LEU A 112 -1.80 47.98 70.90
CA LEU A 112 -0.91 48.01 69.74
C LEU A 112 -0.10 46.71 69.60
N GLY A 113 0.33 46.11 70.72
CA GLY A 113 1.01 44.81 70.73
C GLY A 113 0.11 43.68 70.25
N GLU A 114 -1.17 43.69 70.63
CA GLU A 114 -2.17 42.73 70.14
C GLU A 114 -2.44 42.90 68.64
N GLN A 115 -2.61 44.14 68.17
CA GLN A 115 -2.78 44.44 66.74
C GLN A 115 -1.56 44.00 65.92
N LEU A 116 -0.33 44.26 66.39
CA LEU A 116 0.88 43.83 65.72
C LEU A 116 0.95 42.31 65.58
N LYS A 117 0.52 41.58 66.63
CA LYS A 117 0.45 40.12 66.61
C LYS A 117 -0.60 39.60 65.62
N GLU A 118 -1.75 40.26 65.55
CA GLU A 118 -2.81 39.92 64.58
C GLU A 118 -2.32 40.12 63.13
N GLU A 119 -1.69 41.25 62.84
CA GLU A 119 -1.13 41.53 61.51
C GLU A 119 0.04 40.58 61.16
N GLN A 120 0.88 40.22 62.14
CA GLN A 120 1.91 39.19 61.94
C GLN A 120 1.30 37.83 61.58
N ASN A 121 0.19 37.43 62.21
CA ASN A 121 -0.51 36.19 61.88
C ASN A 121 -1.10 36.26 60.47
N LYS A 122 -1.75 37.37 60.09
CA LYS A 122 -2.29 37.58 58.73
C LYS A 122 -1.20 37.51 57.67
N ILE A 123 -0.04 38.13 57.92
CA ILE A 123 1.12 38.05 57.01
C ILE A 123 1.57 36.60 56.88
N GLY A 124 1.65 35.84 57.98
CA GLY A 124 1.99 34.42 57.96
C GLY A 124 1.05 33.57 57.09
N GLU A 125 -0.26 33.76 57.24
CA GLU A 125 -1.28 33.08 56.43
C GLU A 125 -1.20 33.44 54.94
N GLN A 126 -0.99 34.72 54.64
CA GLN A 126 -0.79 35.21 53.27
C GLN A 126 0.48 34.64 52.66
N MET A 127 1.59 34.59 53.40
CA MET A 127 2.85 33.99 52.92
C MET A 127 2.68 32.51 52.61
N GLU A 128 1.95 31.77 53.44
CA GLU A 128 1.65 30.35 53.20
C GLU A 128 0.78 30.16 51.95
N SER A 129 -0.17 31.06 51.73
CA SER A 129 -1.02 31.07 50.52
C SER A 129 -0.21 31.38 49.26
N ILE A 130 0.69 32.36 49.31
CA ILE A 130 1.61 32.70 48.22
C ILE A 130 2.51 31.52 47.88
N LYS A 131 3.07 30.84 48.89
CA LYS A 131 3.89 29.63 48.67
C LYS A 131 3.11 28.53 47.94
N LYS A 132 1.87 28.26 48.38
CA LYS A 132 1.00 27.27 47.73
C LYS A 132 0.69 27.65 46.29
N LEU A 133 0.42 28.92 46.03
CA LEU A 133 0.12 29.43 44.70
C LEU A 133 1.34 29.34 43.78
N ASN A 134 2.53 29.73 44.26
CA ASN A 134 3.78 29.61 43.51
C ASN A 134 4.09 28.15 43.15
N LYS A 135 3.89 27.21 44.08
CA LYS A 135 4.08 25.78 43.81
C LYS A 135 3.13 25.27 42.74
N ARG A 136 1.87 25.73 42.75
CA ARG A 136 0.90 25.36 41.72
C ARG A 136 1.23 25.99 40.37
N LEU A 137 1.73 27.23 40.37
CA LEU A 137 2.16 27.91 39.15
C LEU A 137 3.34 27.16 38.51
N GLU A 138 4.33 26.77 39.32
CA GLU A 138 5.48 25.96 38.87
C GLU A 138 5.05 24.60 38.30
N GLN A 139 4.10 23.93 38.97
CA GLN A 139 3.54 22.68 38.45
C GLN A 139 2.85 22.87 37.10
N VAL A 140 2.00 23.90 36.97
CA VAL A 140 1.26 24.17 35.73
C VAL A 140 2.22 24.57 34.61
N THR A 141 3.28 25.34 34.89
CA THR A 141 4.29 25.66 33.88
C THR A 141 5.01 24.42 33.38
N LEU A 142 5.40 23.50 34.27
CA LEU A 142 6.02 22.24 33.86
C LEU A 142 5.09 21.36 33.02
N GLU A 143 3.80 21.28 33.40
CA GLU A 143 2.80 20.55 32.61
C GLU A 143 2.59 21.20 31.24
N LEU A 144 2.59 22.53 31.15
CA LEU A 144 2.48 23.25 29.89
C LEU A 144 3.68 23.01 28.98
N ASP A 145 4.89 23.01 29.53
CA ASP A 145 6.13 22.73 28.79
C ASP A 145 6.15 21.30 28.25
N ASP A 146 5.76 20.30 29.05
CA ASP A 146 5.64 18.90 28.62
C ASP A 146 4.59 18.74 27.50
N LYS A 147 3.44 19.39 27.63
CA LYS A 147 2.41 19.37 26.59
C LYS A 147 2.86 20.08 25.31
N THR A 148 3.58 21.18 25.43
CA THR A 148 4.13 21.92 24.30
C THR A 148 5.17 21.07 23.54
N ALA A 149 6.06 20.40 24.26
CA ALA A 149 7.03 19.49 23.66
C ALA A 149 6.35 18.31 22.93
N LYS A 150 5.32 17.70 23.54
CA LYS A 150 4.53 16.63 22.90
C LYS A 150 3.80 17.12 21.65
N PHE A 151 3.26 18.33 21.69
CA PHE A 151 2.59 18.92 20.54
C PHE A 151 3.59 19.19 19.40
N GLN A 152 4.76 19.73 19.69
CA GLN A 152 5.83 19.95 18.71
C GLN A 152 6.32 18.63 18.10
N ALA A 153 6.50 17.60 18.91
CA ALA A 153 6.86 16.27 18.42
C ALA A 153 5.80 15.71 17.48
N LEU A 154 4.52 15.77 17.87
CA LEU A 154 3.41 15.31 17.03
C LEU A 154 3.28 16.13 15.74
N GLN A 155 3.53 17.44 15.80
CA GLN A 155 3.55 18.30 14.62
C GLN A 155 4.66 17.90 13.66
N SER A 156 5.88 17.66 14.17
CA SER A 156 7.00 17.17 13.34
C SER A 156 6.71 15.80 12.73
N ASP A 157 6.07 14.89 13.48
CA ASP A 157 5.67 13.58 12.97
C ASP A 157 4.62 13.72 11.86
N MET A 158 3.68 14.65 12.01
CA MET A 158 2.66 14.94 11.00
C MET A 158 3.28 15.48 9.71
N GLU A 159 4.24 16.41 9.82
CA GLU A 159 5.00 16.95 8.69
C GLU A 159 5.78 15.85 7.96
N LEU A 160 6.53 15.01 8.69
CA LEU A 160 7.25 13.87 8.11
C LEU A 160 6.32 12.85 7.44
N LEU A 161 5.13 12.64 7.98
CA LEU A 161 4.16 11.75 7.38
C LEU A 161 3.58 12.36 6.09
N ASN A 162 3.32 13.67 6.08
CA ASN A 162 2.87 14.38 4.90
C ASN A 162 3.89 14.29 3.76
N ASP A 163 5.17 14.52 4.05
CA ASP A 163 6.24 14.38 3.06
C ASP A 163 6.26 12.98 2.43
N LYS A 164 6.14 11.93 3.26
CA LYS A 164 6.02 10.54 2.77
C LYS A 164 4.77 10.31 1.91
N TYR A 165 3.65 10.95 2.25
CA TYR A 165 2.42 10.86 1.45
C TYR A 165 2.61 11.54 0.09
N VAL A 166 3.29 12.68 0.05
CA VAL A 166 3.61 13.38 -1.21
C VAL A 166 4.54 12.52 -2.07
N ASP A 167 5.61 11.98 -1.51
CA ASP A 167 6.53 11.07 -2.22
C ASP A 167 5.80 9.86 -2.81
N GLU A 168 4.87 9.27 -2.06
CA GLU A 168 4.07 8.14 -2.52
C GLU A 168 3.11 8.52 -3.65
N ILE A 169 2.50 9.71 -3.59
CA ILE A 169 1.66 10.23 -4.68
C ILE A 169 2.49 10.44 -5.95
N GLU A 170 3.68 11.02 -5.85
CA GLU A 170 4.60 11.21 -6.98
C GLU A 170 5.00 9.87 -7.59
N ARG A 171 5.39 8.90 -6.77
CA ARG A 171 5.73 7.54 -7.21
C ARG A 171 4.56 6.84 -7.91
N VAL A 172 3.35 6.99 -7.39
CA VAL A 172 2.14 6.43 -8.02
C VAL A 172 1.86 7.12 -9.35
N ALA A 173 2.04 8.44 -9.45
CA ALA A 173 1.87 9.17 -10.70
C ALA A 173 2.89 8.73 -11.77
N GLU A 174 4.15 8.53 -11.39
CA GLU A 174 5.19 8.01 -12.31
C GLU A 174 4.85 6.61 -12.82
N ILE A 175 4.42 5.71 -11.94
CA ILE A 175 4.02 4.35 -12.32
C ILE A 175 2.80 4.38 -13.23
N GLN A 176 1.80 5.21 -12.93
CA GLN A 176 0.61 5.33 -13.76
C GLN A 176 0.98 5.87 -15.15
N HIS A 177 1.85 6.88 -15.23
CA HIS A 177 2.31 7.40 -16.51
C HIS A 177 3.08 6.34 -17.33
N SER A 178 3.99 5.60 -16.69
CA SER A 178 4.72 4.51 -17.36
C SER A 178 3.78 3.39 -17.80
N LYS A 179 2.74 3.09 -17.02
CA LYS A 179 1.72 2.11 -17.37
C LYS A 179 0.94 2.56 -18.60
N ASP A 180 0.42 3.78 -18.61
CA ASP A 180 -0.35 4.32 -19.74
C ASP A 180 0.47 4.34 -21.03
N MET A 181 1.78 4.65 -20.93
CA MET A 181 2.71 4.59 -22.06
C MET A 181 2.82 3.16 -22.63
N VAL A 182 3.02 2.15 -21.78
CA VAL A 182 3.10 0.75 -22.21
C VAL A 182 1.76 0.25 -22.76
N GLU A 183 0.63 0.63 -22.15
CA GLU A 183 -0.70 0.28 -22.64
C GLU A 183 -0.94 0.85 -24.05
N SER A 184 -0.57 2.11 -24.29
CA SER A 184 -0.63 2.73 -25.62
C SER A 184 0.23 1.99 -26.65
N GLU A 185 1.46 1.61 -26.29
CA GLU A 185 2.34 0.85 -27.19
C GLU A 185 1.78 -0.54 -27.52
N LEU A 186 1.19 -1.21 -26.52
CA LEU A 186 0.56 -2.52 -26.70
C LEU A 186 -0.69 -2.45 -27.57
N GLU A 187 -1.51 -1.41 -27.41
CA GLU A 187 -2.67 -1.15 -28.27
C GLU A 187 -2.24 -0.91 -29.72
N ASP A 188 -1.20 -0.11 -29.94
CA ASP A 188 -0.66 0.16 -31.27
C ASP A 188 -0.07 -1.09 -31.92
N LEU A 189 0.68 -1.90 -31.17
CA LEU A 189 1.22 -3.17 -31.66
C LEU A 189 0.10 -4.17 -32.00
N SER A 190 -0.89 -4.27 -31.12
CA SER A 190 -2.07 -5.11 -31.33
C SER A 190 -2.82 -4.71 -32.61
N ARG A 191 -3.03 -3.40 -32.82
CA ARG A 191 -3.65 -2.88 -34.03
C ARG A 191 -2.87 -3.27 -35.29
N ARG A 192 -1.55 -3.07 -35.29
CA ARG A 192 -0.69 -3.45 -36.44
C ARG A 192 -0.73 -4.95 -36.72
N LEU A 193 -0.72 -5.78 -35.68
CA LEU A 193 -0.77 -7.24 -35.82
C LEU A 193 -2.10 -7.68 -36.45
N PHE A 194 -3.22 -7.08 -36.06
CA PHE A 194 -4.52 -7.37 -36.68
C PHE A 194 -4.60 -6.88 -38.12
N GLU A 195 -4.07 -5.68 -38.42
CA GLU A 195 -4.02 -5.15 -39.77
C GLU A 195 -3.20 -6.06 -40.70
N GLU A 196 -2.02 -6.50 -40.25
CA GLU A 196 -1.14 -7.40 -41.00
C GLU A 196 -1.78 -8.78 -41.22
N ALA A 197 -2.35 -9.38 -40.16
CA ALA A 197 -3.03 -10.66 -40.26
C ALA A 197 -4.23 -10.61 -41.22
N ASN A 198 -5.04 -9.54 -41.14
CA ASN A 198 -6.15 -9.33 -42.07
C ASN A 198 -5.66 -9.12 -43.51
N GLY A 199 -4.55 -8.39 -43.69
CA GLY A 199 -3.91 -8.21 -44.98
C GLY A 199 -3.47 -9.55 -45.60
N MET A 200 -2.84 -10.41 -44.80
CA MET A 200 -2.40 -11.74 -45.24
C MET A 200 -3.58 -12.64 -45.62
N VAL A 201 -4.64 -12.68 -44.81
CA VAL A 201 -5.86 -13.46 -45.10
C VAL A 201 -6.56 -12.95 -46.35
N ALA A 202 -6.68 -11.63 -46.52
CA ALA A 202 -7.26 -11.03 -47.71
C ALA A 202 -6.45 -11.35 -48.97
N ASN A 203 -5.12 -11.34 -48.86
CA ASN A 203 -4.22 -11.70 -49.96
C ASN A 203 -4.37 -13.19 -50.33
N GLU A 204 -4.31 -14.09 -49.36
CA GLU A 204 -4.47 -15.53 -49.56
C GLU A 204 -5.83 -15.85 -50.21
N LYS A 205 -6.92 -15.22 -49.73
CA LYS A 205 -8.25 -15.39 -50.33
C LYS A 205 -8.30 -14.92 -51.79
N ARG A 206 -7.61 -13.82 -52.11
CA ARG A 206 -7.51 -13.30 -53.48
C ARG A 206 -6.73 -14.25 -54.38
N GLU A 207 -5.57 -14.73 -53.93
CA GLU A 207 -4.73 -15.66 -54.71
C GLU A 207 -5.43 -17.00 -54.90
N LYS A 208 -6.07 -17.54 -53.86
CA LYS A 208 -6.92 -18.74 -53.97
C LYS A 208 -8.02 -18.58 -55.01
N HIS A 209 -8.74 -17.45 -55.02
CA HIS A 209 -9.80 -17.22 -56.00
C HIS A 209 -9.26 -17.11 -57.44
N LYS A 210 -8.08 -16.49 -57.63
CA LYS A 210 -7.41 -16.45 -58.93
C LYS A 210 -7.05 -17.86 -59.41
N LEU A 211 -6.47 -18.67 -58.53
CA LEU A 211 -6.11 -20.06 -58.82
C LEU A 211 -7.34 -20.92 -59.13
N GLU A 212 -8.41 -20.81 -58.36
CA GLU A 212 -9.68 -21.51 -58.60
C GLU A 212 -10.28 -21.14 -59.96
N THR A 213 -10.25 -19.85 -60.32
CA THR A 213 -10.75 -19.37 -61.62
C THR A 213 -9.91 -19.93 -62.77
N ALA A 214 -8.58 -19.92 -62.63
CA ALA A 214 -7.68 -20.51 -63.62
C ALA A 214 -7.86 -22.02 -63.75
N HIS A 215 -8.02 -22.73 -62.63
CA HIS A 215 -8.30 -24.17 -62.60
C HIS A 215 -9.59 -24.50 -63.36
N LYS A 216 -10.68 -23.80 -63.05
CA LYS A 216 -11.96 -23.97 -63.74
C LYS A 216 -11.85 -23.70 -65.24
N HIS A 217 -11.06 -22.70 -65.63
CA HIS A 217 -10.82 -22.42 -67.05
C HIS A 217 -10.09 -23.58 -67.74
N LEU A 218 -9.04 -24.12 -67.12
CA LEU A 218 -8.31 -25.28 -67.63
C LEU A 218 -9.15 -26.55 -67.67
N GLU A 219 -9.99 -26.79 -66.67
CA GLU A 219 -10.93 -27.92 -66.67
C GLU A 219 -11.90 -27.83 -67.85
N ASN A 220 -12.45 -26.64 -68.12
CA ASN A 220 -13.33 -26.43 -69.26
C ASN A 220 -12.61 -26.66 -70.60
N GLN A 221 -11.37 -26.15 -70.74
CA GLN A 221 -10.58 -26.39 -71.94
C GLN A 221 -10.30 -27.89 -72.14
N LEU A 222 -9.98 -28.59 -71.05
CA LEU A 222 -9.71 -30.02 -71.08
C LEU A 222 -10.95 -30.79 -71.50
N GLU A 223 -12.11 -30.45 -70.94
CA GLU A 223 -13.39 -31.07 -71.33
C GLU A 223 -13.71 -30.81 -72.81
N GLU A 224 -13.54 -29.58 -73.30
CA GLU A 224 -13.71 -29.26 -74.72
C GLU A 224 -12.77 -30.08 -75.61
N THR A 225 -11.51 -30.26 -75.23
CA THR A 225 -10.57 -31.10 -76.00
C THR A 225 -10.95 -32.58 -75.97
N ARG A 226 -11.48 -33.08 -74.84
CA ARG A 226 -12.00 -34.45 -74.73
C ARG A 226 -13.21 -34.64 -75.64
N GLU A 227 -14.16 -33.71 -75.65
CA GLU A 227 -15.33 -33.76 -76.52
C GLU A 227 -14.92 -33.76 -78.00
N ARG A 228 -13.99 -32.88 -78.40
CA ARG A 228 -13.42 -32.88 -79.76
C ARG A 228 -12.77 -34.22 -80.09
N LEU A 229 -11.97 -34.79 -79.18
CA LEU A 229 -11.35 -36.09 -79.38
C LEU A 229 -12.38 -37.20 -79.55
N ILE A 230 -13.44 -37.22 -78.74
CA ILE A 230 -14.54 -38.19 -78.84
C ILE A 230 -15.23 -38.06 -80.21
N ALA A 231 -15.50 -36.83 -80.66
CA ALA A 231 -16.11 -36.59 -81.96
C ALA A 231 -15.24 -37.11 -83.11
N GLU A 232 -13.94 -36.81 -83.10
CA GLU A 232 -12.96 -37.31 -84.09
C GLU A 232 -12.85 -38.85 -84.04
N GLN A 233 -12.82 -39.45 -82.85
CA GLN A 233 -12.85 -40.91 -82.70
C GLN A 233 -14.12 -41.52 -83.28
N MET A 234 -15.26 -40.86 -83.10
CA MET A 234 -16.55 -41.31 -83.64
C MET A 234 -16.57 -41.21 -85.17
N GLN A 235 -16.06 -40.11 -85.74
CA GLN A 235 -15.87 -39.95 -87.18
C GLN A 235 -14.92 -41.00 -87.76
N LEU A 236 -13.77 -41.26 -87.12
CA LEU A 236 -12.83 -42.31 -87.55
C LEU A 236 -13.46 -43.69 -87.47
N LYS A 237 -14.28 -43.97 -86.44
CA LYS A 237 -15.00 -45.23 -86.31
C LYS A 237 -16.03 -45.40 -87.42
N GLU A 238 -16.78 -44.35 -87.75
CA GLU A 238 -17.72 -44.35 -88.86
C GLU A 238 -17.01 -44.53 -90.21
N LEU A 239 -15.90 -43.80 -90.43
CA LEU A 239 -15.08 -43.96 -91.63
C LEU A 239 -14.52 -45.38 -91.76
N ARG A 240 -14.01 -45.98 -90.68
CA ARG A 240 -13.56 -47.38 -90.65
C ARG A 240 -14.70 -48.33 -91.02
N LYS A 241 -15.88 -48.16 -90.40
CA LYS A 241 -17.05 -48.98 -90.72
C LYS A 241 -17.45 -48.83 -92.19
N ARG A 242 -17.42 -47.61 -92.74
CA ARG A 242 -17.73 -47.36 -94.16
C ARG A 242 -16.66 -47.95 -95.09
N MET A 243 -15.39 -47.93 -94.71
CA MET A 243 -14.31 -48.61 -95.44
C MET A 243 -14.45 -50.13 -95.36
N GLU A 244 -14.89 -50.68 -94.22
CA GLU A 244 -15.20 -52.10 -94.05
C GLU A 244 -16.40 -52.50 -94.92
N GLU A 245 -17.50 -51.74 -94.90
CA GLU A 245 -18.65 -51.93 -95.82
C GLU A 245 -18.25 -51.80 -97.30
N MET A 246 -17.28 -50.93 -97.62
CA MET A 246 -16.74 -50.79 -98.97
C MET A 246 -15.80 -51.95 -99.35
N ALA A 247 -15.02 -52.48 -98.40
CA ALA A 247 -14.20 -53.67 -98.57
C ALA A 247 -15.08 -54.92 -98.73
N GLU A 248 -16.13 -55.06 -97.94
CA GLU A 248 -17.14 -56.12 -98.07
C GLU A 248 -17.89 -56.06 -99.42
N ASN A 249 -18.11 -54.85 -99.96
CA ASN A 249 -18.65 -54.68 -101.33
C ASN A 249 -17.60 -54.89 -102.44
N ASN A 250 -16.31 -54.86 -102.12
CA ASN A 250 -15.20 -55.01 -103.07
C ASN A 250 -14.50 -56.38 -102.98
N ASP A 251 -14.90 -57.25 -102.05
CA ASP A 251 -14.29 -58.57 -101.85
C ASP A 251 -15.04 -59.69 -102.59
N ASN A 252 -14.74 -59.76 -103.89
CA ASN A 252 -14.20 -61.00 -104.44
C ASN A 252 -12.67 -60.83 -104.61
N ASN A 253 -11.90 -60.63 -103.53
CA ASN A 253 -10.56 -61.21 -103.37
C ASN A 253 -9.81 -60.74 -102.11
N PHE A 254 -9.48 -61.73 -101.28
CA PHE A 254 -8.26 -61.84 -100.46
C PHE A 254 -8.19 -61.13 -99.09
N THR A 255 -8.70 -61.84 -98.08
CA THR A 255 -7.93 -62.49 -96.99
C THR A 255 -6.86 -61.72 -96.21
N ASN A 256 -7.07 -61.76 -94.88
CA ASN A 256 -6.11 -62.01 -93.78
C ASN A 256 -5.50 -60.80 -93.05
N ASP A 257 -6.02 -60.60 -91.84
CA ASP A 257 -5.29 -60.68 -90.56
C ASP A 257 -3.93 -59.95 -90.44
N THR A 258 -3.85 -58.99 -89.52
CA THR A 258 -3.38 -59.24 -88.13
C THR A 258 -3.00 -57.91 -87.46
N ILE A 259 -3.70 -57.59 -86.37
CA ILE A 259 -3.41 -56.52 -85.40
C ILE A 259 -2.32 -56.99 -84.42
N PRO A 260 -1.40 -56.11 -83.96
CA PRO A 260 -1.13 -56.09 -82.50
C PRO A 260 -0.88 -54.70 -81.88
N LYS A 261 -1.78 -54.35 -80.95
CA LYS A 261 -1.60 -53.86 -79.55
C LYS A 261 -0.39 -52.98 -79.17
N THR A 262 -0.71 -51.79 -78.64
CA THR A 262 0.07 -50.97 -77.69
C THR A 262 -0.65 -50.95 -76.32
N PRO A 263 -0.16 -50.28 -75.26
CA PRO A 263 0.80 -50.77 -74.24
C PRO A 263 0.20 -50.79 -72.81
N ASP A 264 0.55 -51.78 -71.99
CA ASP A 264 0.19 -51.84 -70.56
C ASP A 264 1.27 -51.14 -69.72
N HIS A 265 0.94 -49.99 -69.12
CA HIS A 265 1.69 -49.45 -67.97
C HIS A 265 0.78 -48.61 -67.06
N ILE A 266 -0.09 -49.28 -66.29
CA ILE A 266 -0.83 -48.66 -65.17
C ILE A 266 -0.78 -49.62 -63.98
N LYS A 267 0.30 -49.55 -63.20
CA LYS A 267 0.37 -50.04 -61.82
C LYS A 267 1.46 -49.26 -61.07
N ASP A 268 1.20 -48.00 -60.76
CA ASP A 268 2.01 -47.27 -59.76
C ASP A 268 1.32 -46.01 -59.21
N VAL A 269 0.11 -46.14 -58.66
CA VAL A 269 -0.60 -45.00 -58.02
C VAL A 269 -1.22 -45.40 -56.66
N THR A 270 -1.06 -46.65 -56.22
CA THR A 270 -1.67 -47.13 -54.96
C THR A 270 -0.69 -47.10 -53.77
N ASP A 271 0.59 -46.84 -54.00
CA ASP A 271 1.61 -46.84 -52.93
C ASP A 271 1.90 -45.46 -52.31
N LEU A 272 1.26 -44.38 -52.78
CA LEU A 272 1.44 -43.02 -52.26
C LEU A 272 0.32 -42.52 -51.32
N LEU A 273 -0.69 -43.37 -51.05
CA LEU A 273 -1.84 -43.01 -50.20
C LEU A 273 -1.86 -43.71 -48.83
N THR A 274 -0.91 -44.60 -48.56
CA THR A 274 -0.88 -45.41 -47.32
C THR A 274 0.02 -44.80 -46.22
N GLU A 275 0.75 -43.71 -46.50
CA GLU A 275 1.72 -43.12 -45.57
C GLU A 275 1.23 -41.84 -44.84
N LYS A 276 -0.08 -41.60 -44.75
CA LYS A 276 -0.59 -40.36 -44.13
C LYS A 276 -1.79 -40.48 -43.18
N MET A 277 -2.06 -41.65 -42.63
CA MET A 277 -3.16 -41.84 -41.66
C MET A 277 -2.81 -42.76 -40.49
N THR A 278 -1.64 -42.59 -39.85
CA THR A 278 -1.41 -43.17 -38.52
C THR A 278 -0.45 -42.33 -37.67
N THR A 279 -0.88 -41.16 -37.20
CA THR A 279 -0.29 -40.52 -36.01
C THR A 279 -1.41 -39.97 -35.13
N ARG A 280 -2.04 -40.91 -34.40
CA ARG A 280 -2.83 -40.59 -33.21
C ARG A 280 -1.99 -40.99 -32.00
N SER A 281 -1.49 -39.98 -31.29
CA SER A 281 -1.10 -40.01 -29.87
C SER A 281 -0.04 -41.03 -29.47
N GLU A 282 1.18 -40.86 -29.97
CA GLU A 282 2.38 -41.21 -29.21
C GLU A 282 3.03 -39.92 -28.72
N ILE A 283 3.40 -39.89 -27.44
CA ILE A 283 4.06 -38.76 -26.79
C ILE A 283 5.43 -38.62 -27.45
N GLU A 284 5.57 -37.67 -28.37
CA GLU A 284 6.87 -37.21 -28.86
C GLU A 284 7.62 -36.59 -27.67
N ILE A 285 8.41 -37.41 -26.98
CA ILE A 285 9.46 -36.91 -26.11
C ILE A 285 10.47 -36.25 -27.05
N ASP A 286 10.59 -34.94 -26.94
CA ASP A 286 11.52 -34.14 -27.73
C ASP A 286 12.93 -34.74 -27.62
N SER A 287 13.41 -35.30 -28.72
CA SER A 287 14.70 -36.02 -28.76
C SER A 287 15.86 -35.14 -28.32
N LEU A 288 15.72 -33.82 -28.46
CA LEU A 288 16.70 -32.82 -28.04
C LEU A 288 16.75 -32.69 -26.51
N VAL A 289 15.59 -32.66 -25.84
CA VAL A 289 15.50 -32.55 -24.37
C VAL A 289 16.00 -33.82 -23.68
N LEU A 290 15.78 -34.98 -24.31
CA LEU A 290 16.28 -36.25 -23.80
C LEU A 290 17.82 -36.34 -23.90
N GLU A 291 18.41 -35.76 -24.94
CA GLU A 291 19.86 -35.63 -25.10
C GLU A 291 20.44 -34.67 -24.06
N GLU A 292 19.83 -33.50 -23.86
CA GLU A 292 20.20 -32.55 -22.80
C GLU A 292 20.12 -33.17 -21.39
N PHE A 293 19.11 -34.02 -21.13
CA PHE A 293 18.98 -34.73 -19.85
C PHE A 293 20.08 -35.76 -19.64
N LYS A 294 20.46 -36.52 -20.67
CA LYS A 294 21.59 -37.46 -20.59
C LYS A 294 22.89 -36.74 -20.30
N ASP A 295 23.16 -35.64 -21.01
CA ASP A 295 24.32 -34.79 -20.78
C ASP A 295 24.34 -34.24 -19.35
N PHE A 296 23.19 -33.87 -18.79
CA PHE A 296 23.08 -33.46 -17.40
C PHE A 296 23.38 -34.60 -16.41
N VAL A 297 22.87 -35.82 -16.64
CA VAL A 297 23.12 -36.96 -15.75
C VAL A 297 24.59 -37.36 -15.77
N GLU A 298 25.24 -37.32 -16.93
CA GLU A 298 26.66 -37.64 -17.08
C GLU A 298 27.57 -36.55 -16.48
N SER A 299 27.22 -35.27 -16.67
CA SER A 299 28.01 -34.13 -16.16
C SER A 299 27.71 -33.76 -14.71
N GLY A 300 26.53 -34.09 -14.19
CA GLY A 300 25.99 -33.62 -12.91
C GLY A 300 26.75 -34.06 -11.67
N THR A 301 27.62 -35.07 -11.77
CA THR A 301 28.52 -35.47 -10.68
C THR A 301 29.86 -34.71 -10.66
N SER A 302 30.20 -34.01 -11.75
CA SER A 302 31.47 -33.29 -11.92
C SER A 302 31.35 -31.77 -11.75
N VAL A 303 30.15 -31.21 -11.96
CA VAL A 303 29.92 -29.77 -11.93
C VAL A 303 29.70 -29.30 -10.48
N PRO A 304 30.44 -28.29 -10.00
CA PRO A 304 30.21 -27.71 -8.67
C PRO A 304 28.77 -27.21 -8.54
N LEU A 305 28.15 -27.42 -7.38
CA LEU A 305 26.75 -27.04 -7.09
C LEU A 305 26.43 -25.58 -7.44
N LYS A 306 27.42 -24.68 -7.28
CA LYS A 306 27.35 -23.26 -7.65
C LYS A 306 27.14 -23.00 -9.14
N LYS A 307 27.42 -23.96 -10.02
CA LYS A 307 27.33 -23.86 -11.49
C LYS A 307 26.27 -24.77 -12.08
N ILE A 308 25.53 -25.52 -11.26
CA ILE A 308 24.52 -26.46 -11.75
C ILE A 308 23.40 -25.77 -12.56
N HIS A 309 23.11 -24.51 -12.22
CA HIS A 309 22.15 -23.64 -12.93
C HIS A 309 22.62 -23.20 -14.32
N SER A 310 23.89 -23.43 -14.68
CA SER A 310 24.42 -23.09 -16.00
C SER A 310 24.32 -24.25 -16.99
N ILE A 311 23.91 -25.43 -16.54
CA ILE A 311 23.72 -26.60 -17.41
C ILE A 311 22.44 -26.39 -18.24
N PRO A 312 22.47 -26.58 -19.58
CA PRO A 312 21.33 -26.29 -20.46
C PRO A 312 20.01 -26.90 -20.01
N PHE A 313 20.01 -28.18 -19.63
CA PHE A 313 18.83 -28.88 -19.12
C PHE A 313 18.22 -28.19 -17.88
N ILE A 314 19.05 -27.88 -16.88
CA ILE A 314 18.61 -27.23 -15.64
C ILE A 314 18.14 -25.80 -15.92
N LYS A 315 18.80 -25.09 -16.83
CA LYS A 315 18.40 -23.75 -17.24
C LYS A 315 17.02 -23.76 -17.90
N ASN A 316 16.76 -24.71 -18.80
CA ASN A 316 15.43 -24.90 -19.41
C ASN A 316 14.37 -25.23 -18.36
N CYS A 317 14.64 -26.14 -17.42
CA CYS A 317 13.72 -26.41 -16.31
C CYS A 317 13.48 -25.17 -15.44
N GLN A 318 14.49 -24.34 -15.22
CA GLN A 318 14.34 -23.11 -14.44
C GLN A 318 13.46 -22.09 -15.16
N ASP A 319 13.68 -21.89 -16.46
CA ASP A 319 12.99 -20.88 -17.25
C ASP A 319 11.54 -21.29 -17.57
N GLU A 320 11.28 -22.56 -17.91
CA GLU A 320 9.95 -23.02 -18.32
C GLU A 320 9.05 -23.37 -17.12
N ASP A 321 9.62 -23.86 -16.03
CA ASP A 321 8.83 -24.47 -14.95
C ASP A 321 8.99 -23.75 -13.62
N VAL A 322 10.23 -23.53 -13.17
CA VAL A 322 10.48 -22.93 -11.85
C VAL A 322 10.08 -21.46 -11.84
N GLU A 323 10.50 -20.68 -12.84
CA GLU A 323 10.19 -19.26 -12.94
C GLU A 323 8.67 -19.03 -13.12
N ALA A 324 7.99 -19.92 -13.87
CA ALA A 324 6.54 -19.90 -14.02
C ALA A 324 5.82 -20.14 -12.67
N CYS A 325 6.34 -21.02 -11.83
CA CYS A 325 5.79 -21.29 -10.48
C CYS A 325 6.13 -20.22 -9.44
N LEU A 326 7.18 -19.42 -9.65
CA LEU A 326 7.60 -18.35 -8.74
C LEU A 326 6.90 -17.02 -8.99
N ARG A 327 6.18 -16.88 -10.11
CA ARG A 327 5.40 -15.69 -10.45
C ARG A 327 4.12 -15.58 -9.60
N PHE A 328 4.27 -15.10 -8.37
CA PHE A 328 3.15 -14.65 -7.56
C PHE A 328 2.69 -13.25 -8.01
N GLY A 329 1.75 -13.21 -8.95
CA GLY A 329 1.16 -11.97 -9.45
C GLY A 329 2.01 -11.20 -10.48
N PRO A 330 1.57 -10.01 -10.91
CA PRO A 330 2.17 -9.26 -12.02
C PRO A 330 3.60 -8.77 -11.76
N ASN A 331 4.02 -8.69 -10.49
CA ASN A 331 5.36 -8.26 -10.09
C ASN A 331 6.04 -9.32 -9.20
N SER A 332 6.59 -10.37 -9.81
CA SER A 332 7.34 -11.38 -9.06
C SER A 332 8.62 -10.77 -8.48
N ARG A 333 8.71 -10.71 -7.15
CA ARG A 333 9.90 -10.21 -6.44
C ARG A 333 11.00 -11.27 -6.32
N LEU A 334 10.70 -12.52 -6.71
CA LEU A 334 11.55 -13.69 -6.58
C LEU A 334 11.81 -14.30 -7.96
N SER A 335 13.09 -14.45 -8.31
CA SER A 335 13.54 -15.16 -9.51
C SER A 335 14.13 -16.52 -9.12
N ALA A 336 14.02 -17.53 -9.98
CA ALA A 336 14.65 -18.84 -9.79
C ALA A 336 16.14 -18.73 -9.43
N ARG A 337 16.85 -17.77 -10.05
CA ARG A 337 18.26 -17.49 -9.77
C ARG A 337 18.54 -17.10 -8.31
N LYS A 338 17.77 -16.15 -7.75
CA LYS A 338 17.87 -15.74 -6.34
C LYS A 338 17.60 -16.88 -5.36
N ILE A 339 16.65 -17.76 -5.70
CA ILE A 339 16.35 -18.95 -4.86
C ILE A 339 17.52 -19.93 -4.90
N ASN A 340 18.09 -20.21 -6.08
CA ASN A 340 19.26 -21.06 -6.18
C ASN A 340 20.47 -20.50 -5.42
N GLU A 341 20.70 -19.18 -5.49
CA GLU A 341 21.74 -18.52 -4.70
C GLU A 341 21.47 -18.68 -3.19
N ALA A 342 20.22 -18.51 -2.75
CA ALA A 342 19.83 -18.69 -1.36
C ALA A 342 19.98 -20.14 -0.86
N ILE A 343 19.66 -21.13 -1.71
CA ILE A 343 19.85 -22.57 -1.45
C ILE A 343 21.35 -22.87 -1.32
N VAL A 344 22.16 -22.41 -2.27
CA VAL A 344 23.63 -22.60 -2.26
C VAL A 344 24.29 -21.94 -1.06
N LEU A 345 23.72 -20.84 -0.57
CA LEU A 345 24.17 -20.14 0.64
C LEU A 345 23.56 -20.70 1.94
N ASN A 346 22.73 -21.74 1.88
CA ASN A 346 22.00 -22.32 3.01
C ASN A 346 21.21 -21.27 3.83
N THR A 347 20.61 -20.31 3.13
CA THR A 347 19.82 -19.21 3.74
C THR A 347 18.31 -19.43 3.66
N CYS A 348 17.88 -20.58 3.12
CA CYS A 348 16.47 -20.94 3.01
C CYS A 348 15.99 -21.69 4.26
N PHE A 349 14.78 -21.36 4.72
CA PHE A 349 14.08 -22.07 5.79
C PHE A 349 12.85 -22.77 5.21
N ILE A 350 12.64 -24.03 5.59
CA ILE A 350 11.47 -24.81 5.20
C ILE A 350 10.49 -24.76 6.37
N GLU A 351 9.34 -24.14 6.16
CA GLU A 351 8.25 -24.08 7.13
C GLU A 351 7.08 -24.96 6.69
N GLU A 352 6.33 -25.49 7.66
CA GLU A 352 5.13 -26.27 7.39
C GLU A 352 4.02 -25.34 6.89
N ALA A 353 3.39 -25.71 5.78
CA ALA A 353 2.36 -24.87 5.16
C ALA A 353 1.18 -24.69 6.13
N PRO A 354 0.67 -23.46 6.31
CA PRO A 354 -0.49 -23.21 7.16
C PRO A 354 -1.69 -24.05 6.74
N GLN A 355 -2.46 -24.51 7.74
CA GLN A 355 -3.61 -25.38 7.49
C GLN A 355 -4.63 -24.70 6.59
N GLY A 356 -5.01 -25.37 5.49
CA GLY A 356 -5.93 -24.83 4.47
C GLY A 356 -5.27 -24.03 3.34
N PHE A 357 -3.96 -23.74 3.40
CA PHE A 357 -3.26 -22.99 2.34
C PHE A 357 -3.27 -23.72 0.99
N ALA A 358 -3.12 -25.05 1.00
CA ALA A 358 -3.18 -25.87 -0.21
C ALA A 358 -4.57 -25.86 -0.88
N GLU A 359 -5.63 -25.86 -0.06
CA GLU A 359 -7.03 -25.84 -0.54
C GLU A 359 -7.42 -24.46 -1.09
N GLU A 360 -6.95 -23.38 -0.46
CA GLU A 360 -7.13 -22.00 -0.92
C GLU A 360 -6.42 -21.75 -2.26
N GLN A 361 -5.18 -22.24 -2.43
CA GLN A 361 -4.46 -22.11 -3.70
C GLN A 361 -5.09 -22.94 -4.83
N ALA A 362 -5.62 -24.13 -4.52
CA ALA A 362 -6.37 -24.93 -5.48
C ALA A 362 -7.67 -24.23 -5.94
N ARG A 363 -8.38 -23.53 -5.04
CA ARG A 363 -9.57 -22.73 -5.41
C ARG A 363 -9.22 -21.56 -6.32
N ARG A 364 -8.08 -20.88 -6.10
CA ARG A 364 -7.64 -19.72 -6.92
C ARG A 364 -7.32 -20.11 -8.37
N LEU A 365 -6.73 -21.29 -8.58
CA LEU A 365 -6.48 -21.85 -9.92
C LEU A 365 -7.76 -22.11 -10.72
N THR A 366 -8.92 -22.16 -10.06
CA THR A 366 -10.21 -22.42 -10.70
C THR A 366 -10.99 -21.12 -10.99
N SER A 367 -10.66 -20.01 -10.32
CA SER A 367 -11.37 -18.72 -10.46
C SER A 367 -10.68 -17.69 -11.34
N GLU A 368 -9.35 -17.79 -11.51
CA GLU A 368 -8.63 -16.93 -12.45
C GLU A 368 -8.34 -17.68 -13.75
N ASN A 369 -8.60 -17.02 -14.89
CA ASN A 369 -8.15 -17.51 -16.19
C ASN A 369 -6.67 -17.87 -16.08
N PRO A 370 -6.25 -19.08 -16.51
CA PRO A 370 -4.84 -19.45 -16.49
C PRO A 370 -4.06 -18.37 -17.24
N LEU A 371 -3.01 -17.84 -16.60
CA LEU A 371 -2.10 -16.85 -17.18
C LEU A 371 -1.74 -17.32 -18.60
N LYS A 372 -2.15 -16.55 -19.62
CA LYS A 372 -2.14 -16.92 -21.06
C LYS A 372 -0.76 -17.22 -21.65
N ILE A 373 0.30 -17.29 -20.84
CA ILE A 373 1.67 -17.54 -21.26
C ILE A 373 1.99 -19.05 -21.25
N SER A 374 1.28 -19.84 -20.45
CA SER A 374 1.50 -21.30 -20.34
C SER A 374 0.50 -22.17 -21.10
N ALA A 375 -0.52 -21.57 -21.76
CA ALA A 375 -1.50 -22.34 -22.53
C ALA A 375 -0.98 -22.84 -23.89
N ALA A 376 0.16 -22.32 -24.38
CA ALA A 376 0.67 -22.61 -25.72
C ALA A 376 1.79 -23.67 -25.77
N LYS A 377 2.36 -24.07 -24.63
CA LYS A 377 3.36 -25.13 -24.55
C LYS A 377 2.98 -26.09 -23.44
N SER A 378 2.81 -27.38 -23.77
CA SER A 378 2.65 -28.41 -22.75
C SER A 378 3.85 -28.35 -21.81
N MET A 379 3.60 -28.10 -20.52
CA MET A 379 4.64 -27.99 -19.49
C MET A 379 5.46 -29.28 -19.51
N MET A 380 6.77 -29.20 -19.27
CA MET A 380 7.67 -30.35 -19.37
C MET A 380 7.17 -31.56 -18.56
N TRP A 381 6.51 -31.32 -17.42
CA TRP A 381 5.96 -32.34 -16.52
C TRP A 381 4.67 -33.01 -17.01
N GLU A 382 3.90 -32.36 -17.88
CA GLU A 382 2.78 -33.01 -18.56
C GLU A 382 3.29 -34.08 -19.54
N ARG A 383 4.52 -33.91 -20.04
CA ARG A 383 5.21 -34.83 -20.95
C ARG A 383 5.81 -36.06 -20.25
N PHE A 384 5.99 -36.01 -18.92
CA PHE A 384 6.51 -37.11 -18.10
C PHE A 384 5.42 -37.99 -17.45
N LYS A 385 4.19 -38.01 -17.99
CA LYS A 385 3.13 -38.93 -17.53
C LYS A 385 3.49 -40.40 -17.81
N ILE A 386 4.29 -40.99 -16.93
CA ILE A 386 4.56 -42.42 -16.91
C ILE A 386 3.66 -43.05 -15.84
N SER A 387 2.71 -43.87 -16.30
CA SER A 387 1.95 -44.87 -15.54
C SER A 387 1.37 -44.41 -14.18
N GLY A 388 0.41 -43.49 -14.21
CA GLY A 388 -0.57 -43.34 -13.12
C GLY A 388 -0.06 -42.81 -11.78
N LYS A 389 1.20 -42.40 -11.65
CA LYS A 389 1.71 -41.63 -10.51
C LYS A 389 1.88 -40.18 -10.93
N VAL A 390 0.93 -39.33 -10.51
CA VAL A 390 1.06 -37.89 -10.62
C VAL A 390 1.97 -37.44 -9.49
N TYR A 391 3.27 -37.33 -9.75
CA TYR A 391 4.12 -36.55 -8.87
C TYR A 391 3.76 -35.09 -9.09
N THR A 392 3.21 -34.45 -8.06
CA THR A 392 2.96 -33.01 -8.12
C THR A 392 4.30 -32.28 -8.27
N VAL A 393 4.31 -31.13 -8.94
CA VAL A 393 5.49 -30.26 -9.11
C VAL A 393 6.25 -30.09 -7.78
N ILE A 394 5.52 -30.06 -6.68
CA ILE A 394 6.03 -29.94 -5.31
C ILE A 394 6.86 -31.16 -4.87
N GLU A 395 6.51 -32.39 -5.25
CA GLU A 395 7.27 -33.58 -4.86
C GLU A 395 8.59 -33.72 -5.63
N LEU A 396 8.59 -33.41 -6.92
CA LEU A 396 9.83 -33.41 -7.72
C LEU A 396 10.73 -32.24 -7.35
N PHE A 397 10.16 -31.07 -7.03
CA PHE A 397 10.90 -29.94 -6.50
C PHE A 397 11.46 -30.24 -5.09
N LYS A 398 10.72 -30.99 -4.26
CA LYS A 398 11.24 -31.54 -3.01
C LYS A 398 12.40 -32.51 -3.24
N ILE A 399 12.33 -33.39 -4.24
CA ILE A 399 13.43 -34.30 -4.58
C ILE A 399 14.65 -33.51 -5.09
N PHE A 400 14.44 -32.48 -5.89
CA PHE A 400 15.49 -31.58 -6.39
C PHE A 400 16.16 -30.80 -5.25
N ILE A 401 15.37 -30.19 -4.36
CA ILE A 401 15.86 -29.49 -3.17
C ILE A 401 16.53 -30.45 -2.20
N MET A 402 15.97 -31.63 -1.92
CA MET A 402 16.61 -32.62 -1.04
C MET A 402 17.95 -33.13 -1.59
N ARG A 403 18.14 -33.12 -2.91
CA ARG A 403 19.41 -33.50 -3.55
C ARG A 403 20.40 -32.34 -3.70
N LEU A 404 19.94 -31.10 -3.54
CA LEU A 404 20.77 -29.89 -3.46
C LEU A 404 21.19 -29.54 -2.02
N CYS A 405 20.41 -29.98 -1.02
CA CYS A 405 20.67 -29.75 0.40
C CYS A 405 21.37 -30.91 1.12
N ALA A 406 21.56 -32.06 0.46
CA ALA A 406 22.41 -33.17 0.92
C ALA A 406 23.78 -33.08 0.25
#